data_AF-A0A936TMV3-F1
#
_entry.id   AF-A0A936TMV3-F1
#
_cell.length_a   1.000
_cell.length_b   1.000
_cell.length_c   1.000
_cell.angle_alpha   90.00
_cell.angle_beta   90.00
_cell.angle_gamma   90.00
#
_symmetry.space_group_name_H-M   'P 1'
#
loop_
_entity.id
_entity.type
_entity.pdbx_description
1 polymer ?
#
loop_
_entity_poly.entity_id
_entity_poly.type
_entity_poly.pdbx_seq_one_letter_code
_entity_poly.pdbx_strand_id
1 'polypeptide(L)'
;MFGGQSLFKTRPYPPIINGLLESGPTAVNVNRQRLLTYQQLIGELDAGHPKLSNRIDEVIFDDIRGVRVVLEGSGIAVFLGKEDYRRRLNSALDVLDAIRRKDAEALNVLRIDDAEKLLSGAQIAYINASEPKRVIVGLFE
;
A
#
# COMPACT_ATOMS: atom_id res chain seq x y z
N MET A 1 13.96 -8.35 -32.15
CA MET A 1 13.04 -9.17 -31.32
C MET A 1 13.36 -8.88 -29.86
N PHE A 2 12.79 -7.81 -29.29
CA PHE A 2 12.90 -7.53 -27.85
C PHE A 2 11.48 -7.36 -27.32
N GLY A 3 10.96 -8.43 -26.71
CA GLY A 3 9.71 -8.39 -25.97
C GLY A 3 9.94 -7.60 -24.69
N GLY A 4 9.30 -6.44 -24.58
CA GLY A 4 9.22 -5.69 -23.34
C GLY A 4 8.59 -6.59 -22.28
N GLN A 5 9.38 -7.00 -21.30
CA GLN A 5 8.86 -7.68 -20.12
C GLN A 5 8.03 -6.67 -19.34
N SER A 6 6.72 -6.65 -19.59
CA SER A 6 5.76 -6.12 -18.64
C SER A 6 5.79 -7.05 -17.42
N LEU A 7 6.60 -6.68 -16.42
CA LEU A 7 6.74 -7.40 -15.15
C LEU A 7 5.50 -7.33 -14.26
N PHE A 8 4.43 -6.69 -14.72
CA PHE A 8 3.16 -6.59 -14.03
C PHE A 8 2.17 -7.52 -14.71
N LYS A 9 1.98 -8.73 -14.15
CA LYS A 9 0.80 -9.53 -14.46
C LYS A 9 -0.38 -8.79 -13.85
N THR A 10 -1.09 -8.00 -14.62
CA THR A 10 -2.38 -7.44 -14.24
C THR A 10 -3.29 -8.59 -13.83
N ARG A 11 -3.42 -8.85 -12.52
CA ARG A 11 -4.41 -9.80 -12.04
C ARG A 11 -5.79 -9.19 -12.28
N PRO A 12 -6.72 -9.91 -12.93
CA PRO A 12 -8.10 -9.45 -13.05
C PRO A 12 -8.88 -9.66 -11.75
N TYR A 13 -8.24 -10.21 -10.70
CA TYR A 13 -8.87 -10.58 -9.45
C TYR A 13 -8.65 -9.51 -8.39
N PRO A 14 -9.67 -9.21 -7.56
CA PRO A 14 -9.53 -8.26 -6.49
C PRO A 14 -8.54 -8.78 -5.41
N PRO A 15 -7.89 -7.88 -4.65
CA PRO A 15 -7.02 -8.24 -3.54
C PRO A 15 -7.68 -9.18 -2.51
N ILE A 16 -6.88 -10.01 -1.87
CA ILE A 16 -7.39 -10.90 -0.80
C ILE A 16 -7.69 -10.08 0.45
N ILE A 17 -8.81 -10.35 1.11
CA ILE A 17 -9.16 -9.72 2.38
C ILE A 17 -8.67 -10.60 3.53
N ASN A 18 -7.87 -10.02 4.42
CA ASN A 18 -7.38 -10.64 5.64
C ASN A 18 -7.87 -9.88 6.88
N GLY A 19 -8.10 -10.63 7.96
CA GLY A 19 -8.64 -10.09 9.22
C GLY A 19 -10.17 -10.05 9.24
N LEU A 20 -10.85 -11.09 8.78
CA LEU A 20 -12.27 -11.31 9.12
C LEU A 20 -12.36 -12.16 10.39
N LEU A 21 -13.37 -11.93 11.22
CA LEU A 21 -13.61 -12.72 12.43
C LEU A 21 -14.37 -14.01 12.06
N GLU A 22 -13.86 -15.16 12.47
CA GLU A 22 -14.49 -16.46 12.18
C GLU A 22 -15.72 -16.74 13.04
N SER A 23 -15.72 -16.27 14.30
CA SER A 23 -16.81 -16.52 15.25
C SER A 23 -16.89 -15.43 16.33
N GLY A 24 -18.04 -15.36 17.00
CA GLY A 24 -18.30 -14.43 18.11
C GLY A 24 -19.57 -13.59 17.93
N PRO A 25 -20.13 -13.05 19.02
CA PRO A 25 -21.41 -12.35 18.99
C PRO A 25 -21.38 -11.07 18.14
N THR A 26 -20.21 -10.46 17.98
CA THR A 26 -20.01 -9.24 17.19
C THR A 26 -19.45 -9.49 15.79
N ALA A 27 -19.09 -10.74 15.46
CA ALA A 27 -18.35 -11.08 14.23
C ALA A 27 -19.11 -10.66 12.96
N VAL A 28 -20.42 -10.87 12.93
CA VAL A 28 -21.27 -10.48 11.78
C VAL A 28 -21.22 -8.96 11.54
N ASN A 29 -21.33 -8.16 12.61
CA ASN A 29 -21.35 -6.70 12.49
C ASN A 29 -19.97 -6.15 12.11
N VAL A 30 -18.91 -6.68 12.72
CA VAL A 30 -17.53 -6.28 12.40
C VAL A 30 -17.17 -6.67 10.97
N ASN A 31 -17.48 -7.89 10.54
CA ASN A 31 -17.20 -8.35 9.17
C ASN A 31 -18.00 -7.54 8.14
N ARG A 32 -19.27 -7.22 8.43
CA ARG A 32 -20.07 -6.34 7.56
C ARG A 32 -19.40 -4.97 7.41
N GLN A 33 -18.94 -4.37 8.51
CA GLN A 33 -18.23 -3.09 8.46
C GLN A 33 -16.94 -3.19 7.63
N ARG A 34 -16.14 -4.23 7.84
CA ARG A 34 -14.89 -4.47 7.08
C ARG A 34 -15.14 -4.67 5.59
N LEU A 35 -16.21 -5.37 5.21
CA LEU A 35 -16.61 -5.55 3.80
C LEU A 35 -17.07 -4.23 3.16
N LEU A 36 -17.79 -3.37 3.89
CA LEU A 36 -18.17 -2.04 3.39
C LEU A 36 -16.93 -1.17 3.17
N THR A 37 -16.00 -1.16 4.14
CA THR A 37 -14.72 -0.44 3.99
C THR A 37 -13.90 -1.00 2.84
N TYR A 38 -13.89 -2.31 2.64
CA TYR A 38 -13.23 -2.94 1.50
C TYR A 38 -13.81 -2.46 0.17
N GLN A 39 -15.14 -2.45 0.02
CA GLN A 39 -15.79 -1.97 -1.19
C GLN A 39 -15.48 -0.49 -1.46
N GLN A 40 -15.50 0.35 -0.42
CA GLN A 40 -15.10 1.75 -0.52
C GLN A 40 -13.64 1.86 -0.99
N LEU A 41 -12.73 1.12 -0.37
CA LEU A 41 -11.31 1.13 -0.71
C LEU A 41 -11.09 0.74 -2.17
N ILE A 42 -11.67 -0.38 -2.64
CA ILE A 42 -11.50 -0.80 -4.04
C ILE A 42 -12.09 0.24 -4.99
N GLY A 43 -13.27 0.79 -4.66
CA GLY A 43 -13.88 1.88 -5.42
C GLY A 43 -12.97 3.10 -5.55
N GLU A 44 -12.37 3.56 -4.45
CA GLU A 44 -11.42 4.68 -4.45
C GLU A 44 -10.14 4.36 -5.23
N LEU A 45 -9.58 3.16 -5.04
CA LEU A 45 -8.35 2.73 -5.72
C LEU A 45 -8.52 2.57 -7.22
N ASP A 46 -9.73 2.27 -7.70
CA ASP A 46 -10.03 2.08 -9.12
C ASP A 46 -10.70 3.29 -9.77
N ALA A 47 -11.05 4.33 -9.00
CA ALA A 47 -11.68 5.54 -9.51
C ALA A 47 -10.82 6.31 -10.54
N GLY A 48 -9.50 6.06 -10.58
CA GLY A 48 -8.58 6.70 -11.52
C GLY A 48 -7.77 5.69 -12.34
N HIS A 49 -7.09 6.21 -13.37
CA HIS A 49 -6.15 5.43 -14.17
C HIS A 49 -4.70 5.74 -13.75
N PRO A 50 -3.83 4.73 -13.59
CA PRO A 50 -4.14 3.29 -13.62
C PRO A 50 -4.94 2.85 -12.38
N LYS A 51 -5.60 1.68 -12.50
CA LYS A 51 -6.23 0.98 -11.38
C LYS A 51 -5.16 0.53 -10.39
N LEU A 52 -5.28 0.93 -9.12
CA LEU A 52 -4.28 0.61 -8.12
C LEU A 52 -4.58 -0.69 -7.37
N SER A 53 -5.83 -1.20 -7.44
CA SER A 53 -6.18 -2.51 -6.88
C SER A 53 -5.28 -3.63 -7.42
N ASN A 54 -4.91 -3.56 -8.70
CA ASN A 54 -4.02 -4.51 -9.36
C ASN A 54 -2.58 -4.49 -8.80
N ARG A 55 -2.20 -3.51 -7.98
CA ARG A 55 -0.87 -3.43 -7.36
C ARG A 55 -0.84 -4.01 -5.95
N ILE A 56 -1.94 -4.61 -5.50
CA ILE A 56 -2.13 -5.08 -4.13
C ILE A 56 -2.44 -6.56 -4.16
N ASP A 57 -1.69 -7.33 -3.37
CA ASP A 57 -1.96 -8.75 -3.13
C ASP A 57 -3.00 -8.92 -2.01
N GLU A 58 -2.84 -8.18 -0.91
CA GLU A 58 -3.66 -8.34 0.29
C GLU A 58 -4.11 -7.01 0.90
N VAL A 59 -5.31 -7.00 1.47
CA VAL A 59 -5.87 -5.92 2.29
C VAL A 59 -6.14 -6.46 3.68
N ILE A 60 -5.53 -5.84 4.69
CA ILE A 60 -5.59 -6.21 6.10
C ILE A 60 -6.26 -5.08 6.87
N PHE A 61 -7.31 -5.41 7.62
CA PHE A 61 -8.02 -4.47 8.49
C PHE A 61 -7.47 -4.52 9.92
N ASP A 62 -7.06 -3.37 10.44
CA ASP A 62 -6.60 -3.14 11.82
C ASP A 62 -7.53 -2.11 12.48
N ASP A 63 -8.10 -2.47 13.63
CA ASP A 63 -9.12 -1.65 14.29
C ASP A 63 -8.56 -0.29 14.79
N ILE A 64 -7.25 -0.22 15.06
CA ILE A 64 -6.56 0.97 15.55
C ILE A 64 -6.06 1.80 14.37
N ARG A 65 -5.32 1.16 13.46
CA ARG A 65 -4.55 1.82 12.38
C ARG A 65 -5.31 1.94 11.07
N GLY A 66 -6.50 1.35 10.96
CA GLY A 66 -7.32 1.37 9.74
C GLY A 66 -6.89 0.29 8.76
N VAL A 67 -6.58 0.67 7.52
CA VAL A 67 -6.24 -0.26 6.46
C VAL A 67 -4.73 -0.34 6.25
N ARG A 68 -4.24 -1.57 6.17
CA ARG A 68 -2.91 -1.93 5.67
C ARG A 68 -3.07 -2.74 4.40
N VAL A 69 -2.22 -2.48 3.40
CA VAL A 69 -2.19 -3.24 2.16
C VAL A 69 -0.82 -3.88 1.96
N VAL A 70 -0.76 -4.99 1.25
CA VAL A 70 0.49 -5.66 0.87
C VAL A 70 0.65 -5.52 -0.64
N LEU A 71 1.77 -4.94 -1.07
CA LEU A 71 2.02 -4.67 -2.48
C LEU A 71 2.40 -5.94 -3.25
N GLU A 72 1.85 -6.06 -4.46
CA GLU A 72 2.13 -7.17 -5.36
C GLU A 72 3.63 -7.28 -5.68
N GLY A 73 4.14 -8.50 -5.63
CA GLY A 73 5.51 -8.85 -6.05
C GLY A 73 6.63 -8.43 -5.10
N SER A 74 6.41 -7.44 -4.24
CA SER A 74 7.40 -7.00 -3.23
C SER A 74 7.11 -7.52 -1.83
N GLY A 75 5.85 -7.82 -1.51
CA GLY A 75 5.42 -8.16 -0.14
C GLY A 75 5.52 -7.00 0.86
N ILE A 76 5.85 -5.79 0.39
CA ILE A 76 5.98 -4.61 1.26
C ILE A 76 4.62 -4.21 1.78
N ALA A 77 4.53 -4.01 3.08
CA ALA A 77 3.34 -3.51 3.73
C ALA A 77 3.24 -1.99 3.66
N VAL A 78 2.07 -1.48 3.25
CA VAL A 78 1.76 -0.06 3.22
C VAL A 78 0.58 0.22 4.15
N PHE A 79 0.77 1.07 5.14
CA PHE A 79 -0.31 1.56 6.01
C PHE A 79 -0.98 2.76 5.37
N LEU A 80 -2.26 2.65 5.06
CA LEU A 80 -3.06 3.71 4.42
C LEU A 80 -3.91 4.49 5.41
N GLY A 81 -4.21 3.95 6.59
CA GLY A 81 -5.12 4.63 7.53
C GLY A 81 -6.59 4.40 7.17
N LYS A 82 -7.45 5.40 7.38
CA LYS A 82 -8.93 5.24 7.35
C LYS A 82 -9.62 5.95 6.19
N GLU A 83 -8.88 6.69 5.38
CA GLU A 83 -9.44 7.56 4.32
C GLU A 83 -8.37 7.89 3.27
N ASP A 84 -8.77 8.56 2.19
CA ASP A 84 -7.90 9.00 1.08
C ASP A 84 -7.03 7.87 0.50
N TYR A 85 -7.59 6.66 0.37
CA TYR A 85 -6.80 5.45 0.13
C TYR A 85 -5.95 5.55 -1.13
N ARG A 86 -6.53 6.06 -2.22
CA ARG A 86 -5.83 6.22 -3.51
C ARG A 86 -4.66 7.20 -3.41
N ARG A 87 -4.88 8.35 -2.77
CA ARG A 87 -3.85 9.39 -2.63
C ARG A 87 -2.68 8.87 -1.78
N ARG A 88 -2.98 8.25 -0.65
CA ARG A 88 -1.98 7.71 0.28
C ARG A 88 -1.19 6.56 -0.33
N LEU A 89 -1.86 5.68 -1.08
CA LEU A 89 -1.19 4.61 -1.81
C LEU A 89 -0.28 5.18 -2.91
N ASN A 90 -0.75 6.16 -3.70
CA ASN A 90 0.11 6.80 -4.70
C ASN A 90 1.36 7.42 -4.07
N SER A 91 1.24 8.14 -2.95
CA SER A 91 2.40 8.69 -2.26
C SER A 91 3.40 7.61 -1.82
N ALA A 92 2.92 6.46 -1.34
CA ALA A 92 3.80 5.33 -1.01
C ALA A 92 4.49 4.74 -2.26
N LEU A 93 3.76 4.66 -3.38
CA LEU A 93 4.28 4.17 -4.65
C LEU A 93 5.32 5.14 -5.26
N ASP A 94 5.09 6.44 -5.15
CA ASP A 94 6.04 7.47 -5.59
C ASP A 94 7.36 7.39 -4.83
N VAL A 95 7.30 7.14 -3.52
CA VAL A 95 8.48 6.88 -2.69
C VAL A 95 9.23 5.63 -3.16
N LEU A 96 8.52 4.52 -3.40
CA LEU A 96 9.14 3.29 -3.91
C LEU A 96 9.80 3.49 -5.28
N ASP A 97 9.15 4.23 -6.18
CA ASP A 97 9.70 4.53 -7.50
C ASP A 97 10.90 5.48 -7.42
N ALA A 98 10.93 6.42 -6.47
CA ALA A 98 12.11 7.25 -6.20
C ALA A 98 13.29 6.42 -5.67
N ILE A 99 13.05 5.51 -4.72
CA ILE A 99 14.07 4.59 -4.19
C ILE A 99 14.62 3.70 -5.31
N ARG A 100 13.74 3.11 -6.12
CA ARG A 100 14.11 2.24 -7.24
C ARG A 100 14.97 2.97 -8.29
N ARG A 101 14.68 4.24 -8.55
CA ARG A 101 15.45 5.10 -9.48
C ARG A 101 16.72 5.68 -8.86
N LYS A 102 16.95 5.44 -7.56
CA LYS A 102 18.01 6.07 -6.77
C LYS A 102 17.97 7.60 -6.83
N ASP A 103 16.76 8.16 -6.82
CA ASP A 103 16.50 9.58 -6.99
C ASP A 103 16.49 10.29 -5.62
N ALA A 104 17.65 10.81 -5.22
CA ALA A 104 17.81 11.52 -3.95
C ALA A 104 17.01 12.83 -3.90
N GLU A 105 16.85 13.52 -5.02
CA GLU A 105 16.11 14.78 -5.09
C GLU A 105 14.62 14.55 -4.84
N ALA A 106 14.05 13.53 -5.50
CA ALA A 106 12.67 13.14 -5.27
C ALA A 106 12.41 12.71 -3.80
N LEU A 107 13.33 11.95 -3.19
CA LEU A 107 13.19 11.55 -1.78
C LEU A 107 13.25 12.74 -0.81
N ASN A 108 14.08 13.75 -1.11
CA ASN A 108 14.12 14.99 -0.34
C ASN A 108 12.83 15.79 -0.47
N VAL A 109 12.27 15.90 -1.69
CA VAL A 109 10.97 16.57 -1.92
C VAL A 109 9.85 15.86 -1.17
N LEU A 110 9.89 14.52 -1.12
CA LEU A 110 8.95 13.68 -0.37
C LEU A 110 9.21 13.65 1.14
N ARG A 111 10.25 14.34 1.62
CA ARG A 111 10.64 14.48 3.04
C ARG A 111 10.91 13.13 3.72
N ILE A 112 11.65 12.25 3.06
CA ILE A 112 12.05 10.96 3.60
C ILE A 112 13.34 11.11 4.43
N ASP A 113 13.23 10.87 5.74
CA ASP A 113 14.32 11.11 6.70
C ASP A 113 15.56 10.22 6.46
N ASP A 114 15.37 8.93 6.14
CA ASP A 114 16.45 7.94 5.92
C ASP A 114 16.80 7.74 4.42
N ALA A 115 16.71 8.81 3.61
CA ALA A 115 16.94 8.73 2.16
C ALA A 115 18.30 8.10 1.79
N GLU A 116 19.39 8.49 2.47
CA GLU A 116 20.72 7.94 2.18
C GLU A 116 20.80 6.42 2.40
N LYS A 117 20.22 5.91 3.49
CA LYS A 117 20.18 4.46 3.78
C LYS A 117 19.37 3.72 2.73
N LEU A 118 18.22 4.27 2.34
CA LEU A 118 17.38 3.71 1.29
C LEU A 118 18.12 3.62 -0.05
N LEU A 119 18.85 4.67 -0.41
CA LEU A 119 19.65 4.72 -1.65
C LEU A 119 20.84 3.76 -1.63
N SER A 120 21.37 3.47 -0.44
CA SER A 120 22.43 2.47 -0.23
C SER A 120 21.95 1.03 -0.35
N GLY A 121 20.63 0.80 -0.46
CA GLY A 121 20.02 -0.52 -0.67
C GLY A 121 19.46 -1.16 0.59
N ALA A 122 19.19 -0.39 1.65
CA ALA A 122 18.54 -0.89 2.85
C ALA A 122 17.17 -1.53 2.52
N GLN A 123 16.86 -2.67 3.14
CA GLN A 123 15.62 -3.38 2.90
C GLN A 123 14.44 -2.69 3.60
N ILE A 124 13.39 -2.42 2.85
CA ILE A 124 12.17 -1.78 3.36
C ILE A 124 11.32 -2.82 4.09
N ALA A 125 11.00 -2.56 5.35
CA ALA A 125 10.08 -3.36 6.15
C ALA A 125 8.62 -2.94 5.92
N TYR A 126 8.36 -1.63 5.91
CA TYR A 126 7.03 -1.09 5.67
C TYR A 126 7.09 0.37 5.20
N ILE A 127 5.97 0.83 4.64
CA ILE A 127 5.72 2.25 4.38
C ILE A 127 4.47 2.66 5.13
N ASN A 128 4.55 3.73 5.91
CA ASN A 128 3.40 4.32 6.55
C ASN A 128 3.02 5.64 5.85
N ALA A 129 1.89 5.62 5.17
CA ALA A 129 1.27 6.76 4.51
C ALA A 129 -0.06 7.16 5.18
N SER A 130 -0.30 6.71 6.42
CA SER A 130 -1.52 7.05 7.17
C SER A 130 -1.58 8.53 7.57
N GLU A 131 -0.44 9.21 7.59
CA GLU A 131 -0.32 10.62 7.92
C GLU A 131 -0.47 11.49 6.65
N PRO A 132 -1.43 12.43 6.58
CA PRO A 132 -1.75 13.16 5.35
C PRO A 132 -0.60 13.96 4.71
N LYS A 133 0.45 14.28 5.47
CA LYS A 133 1.57 15.14 5.05
C LYS A 133 2.93 14.46 5.17
N ARG A 134 2.98 13.19 5.54
CA ARG A 134 4.23 12.49 5.82
C ARG A 134 4.14 11.03 5.43
N VAL A 135 5.11 10.58 4.66
CA VAL A 135 5.34 9.15 4.42
C VAL A 135 6.56 8.74 5.25
N ILE A 136 6.40 7.71 6.07
CA ILE A 136 7.48 7.16 6.89
C ILE A 136 7.88 5.82 6.29
N VAL A 137 9.16 5.60 6.05
CA VAL A 137 9.69 4.33 5.57
C VAL A 137 10.39 3.64 6.73
N GLY A 138 9.89 2.48 7.13
CA GLY A 138 10.54 1.61 8.11
C GLY A 138 11.50 0.66 7.40
N LEU A 139 12.71 0.53 7.93
CA LEU A 139 13.73 -0.40 7.44
C LEU A 139 13.78 -1.64 8.33
N PHE A 140 14.26 -2.76 7.78
CA PHE A 140 14.73 -3.86 8.63
C PHE A 140 16.05 -3.45 9.30
N GLU A 141 16.20 -3.80 10.57
CA GLU A 141 17.46 -3.66 11.32
C GLU A 141 18.54 -4.62 10.80
#